data_AF-A0A378BCK5-F1
#
_entry.id   AF-A0A378BCK5-F1
#
_cell.length_a   1.000
_cell.length_b   1.000
_cell.length_c   1.000
_cell.angle_alpha   90.00
_cell.angle_beta   90.00
_cell.angle_gamma   90.00
#
_symmetry.space_group_name_H-M   'P 1'
#
loop_
_entity.id
_entity.type
_entity.pdbx_description
1 polymer ?
#
loop_
_entity_poly.entity_id
_entity_poly.type
_entity_poly.pdbx_seq_one_letter_code
_entity_poly.pdbx_strand_id
1 'polypeptide(L)' 'MSQKLKVVTIGGGSSYTPELLEGFLKRYHELPVSELWLVDVEEGQEKLDIIHALCQRMVEKAGVPMKGL' A
#
# COMPACT_ATOMS: atom_id res chain seq x y z
N MET A 1 -18.99 14.04 -5.70
CA MET A 1 -17.53 14.00 -5.51
C MET A 1 -17.18 12.61 -5.01
N SER A 2 -16.31 11.86 -5.68
CA SER A 2 -15.84 10.58 -5.13
C SER A 2 -14.85 10.92 -4.02
N GLN A 3 -15.20 10.57 -2.77
CA GLN A 3 -14.33 10.83 -1.62
C GLN A 3 -13.04 10.01 -1.79
N LYS A 4 -11.90 10.71 -1.82
CA LYS A 4 -10.58 10.09 -1.91
C LYS A 4 -10.24 9.44 -0.56
N LEU A 5 -10.12 8.12 -0.54
CA LEU A 5 -9.77 7.38 0.67
C LEU A 5 -8.25 7.27 0.81
N LYS A 6 -7.75 7.61 2.00
CA LYS A 6 -6.36 7.46 2.41
C LYS A 6 -6.26 6.44 3.54
N VAL A 7 -5.38 5.47 3.40
CA VAL A 7 -5.10 4.42 4.38
C VAL A 7 -3.65 4.52 4.82
N VAL A 8 -3.40 4.37 6.11
CA VAL A 8 -2.05 4.32 6.69
C VAL A 8 -1.89 2.99 7.42
N THR A 9 -0.86 2.23 7.07
CA THR A 9 -0.49 0.99 7.75
C THR A 9 0.74 1.24 8.63
N ILE A 10 0.55 1.14 9.95
CA ILE A 10 1.63 1.20 10.93
C ILE A 10 2.17 -0.23 11.11
N GLY A 11 3.49 -0.41 11.01
CA GLY A 11 4.13 -1.72 10.83
C GLY A 11 4.21 -2.13 9.36
N GLY A 12 4.45 -1.17 8.47
CA GLY A 12 4.46 -1.36 7.02
C GLY A 12 5.52 -2.35 6.53
N GLY A 13 6.62 -2.55 7.27
CA GLY A 13 7.66 -3.55 6.96
C GLY A 13 7.24 -5.00 7.26
N SER A 14 5.96 -5.24 7.55
CA SER A 14 5.39 -6.58 7.71
C SER A 14 5.42 -7.37 6.40
N SER A 15 5.72 -8.66 6.50
CA SER A 15 5.59 -9.60 5.37
C SER A 15 4.15 -9.79 4.90
N TYR A 16 3.15 -9.35 5.68
CA TYR A 16 1.72 -9.40 5.32
C TYR A 16 1.23 -8.15 4.57
N THR A 17 2.01 -7.07 4.52
CA THR A 17 1.64 -5.84 3.80
C THR A 17 1.33 -6.09 2.31
N PRO A 18 2.07 -6.95 1.56
CA PRO A 18 1.73 -7.26 0.18
C PRO A 18 0.35 -7.92 0.03
N GLU A 19 -0.05 -8.78 0.97
CA GLU A 19 -1.38 -9.42 0.96
C GLU A 19 -2.48 -8.39 1.21
N LEU A 20 -2.28 -7.46 2.15
CA LEU A 20 -3.20 -6.35 2.40
C LEU A 20 -3.39 -5.50 1.13
N LEU A 21 -2.28 -5.13 0.47
CA LEU A 21 -2.33 -4.38 -0.79
C LEU A 21 -3.04 -5.17 -1.89
N GLU A 22 -2.74 -6.47 -2.04
CA GLU A 22 -3.44 -7.32 -3.01
C GLU A 22 -4.96 -7.31 -2.77
N GLY A 23 -5.39 -7.32 -1.51
CA GLY A 23 -6.78 -7.17 -1.11
C GLY A 23 -7.40 -5.86 -1.63
N PHE A 24 -6.73 -4.73 -1.45
CA PHE A 24 -7.15 -3.43 -1.96
C PHE A 24 -7.20 -3.38 -3.48
N LEU A 25 -6.18 -3.92 -4.17
CA LEU A 25 -6.12 -3.94 -5.62
C LEU A 25 -7.25 -4.78 -6.23
N LYS A 26 -7.51 -5.99 -5.70
CA LYS A 26 -8.59 -6.87 -6.16
C LYS A 26 -9.98 -6.25 -5.98
N ARG A 27 -10.17 -5.42 -4.95
CA ARG A 27 -11.45 -4.81 -4.58
C ARG A 27 -11.50 -3.30 -4.85
N TYR A 28 -10.62 -2.81 -5.71
CA TYR A 28 -10.50 -1.37 -5.96
C TYR A 28 -11.81 -0.72 -6.45
N HIS A 29 -12.64 -1.49 -7.15
CA HIS A 29 -13.96 -1.06 -7.64
C HIS A 29 -15.01 -0.87 -6.52
N GLU A 30 -14.85 -1.56 -5.38
CA GLU A 30 -15.70 -1.44 -4.20
C GLU A 30 -15.14 -0.40 -3.22
N LEU A 31 -13.81 -0.41 -3.02
CA LEU A 31 -13.09 0.45 -2.08
C LEU A 31 -11.91 1.13 -2.78
N PRO A 32 -12.14 2.28 -3.46
CA PRO A 32 -11.10 2.97 -4.22
C PRO A 32 -10.13 3.71 -3.29
N VAL A 33 -9.16 2.98 -2.76
CA VAL A 33 -8.06 3.54 -1.94
C VAL A 33 -7.13 4.35 -2.84
N SER A 34 -7.22 5.68 -2.74
CA SER A 34 -6.42 6.60 -3.53
C SER A 34 -5.02 6.83 -2.99
N GLU A 35 -4.81 6.61 -1.70
CA GLU A 35 -3.51 6.73 -1.02
C GLU A 35 -3.30 5.58 -0.03
N LEU A 36 -2.16 4.90 -0.11
CA LEU A 36 -1.71 3.91 0.87
C LEU A 36 -0.33 4.32 1.38
N TRP A 37 -0.21 4.62 2.67
CA TRP A 37 1.04 5.01 3.30
C TRP A 37 1.53 3.91 4.23
N LEU A 38 2.80 3.53 4.11
CA LEU A 38 3.45 2.52 4.94
C LEU A 38 4.39 3.20 5.92
N VAL A 39 4.20 2.95 7.21
CA VAL A 39 5.00 3.56 8.29
C VAL A 39 5.56 2.46 9.17
N ASP A 40 6.81 2.59 9.58
CA ASP A 40 7.45 1.70 10.55
C ASP A 40 8.34 2.52 11.50
N VAL A 41 8.88 1.87 12.52
CA VAL A 41 9.92 2.46 13.39
C VAL A 41 11.27 2.48 12.67
N GLU A 42 12.22 3.26 13.19
CA GLU A 42 13.54 3.44 12.57
C GLU A 42 14.28 2.10 12.41
N GLU A 43 14.20 1.20 13.40
CA GLU A 43 14.79 -0.13 13.33
C GLU A 43 14.14 -1.02 12.26
N GLY A 44 12.94 -0.68 11.80
CA GLY A 44 12.18 -1.39 10.77
C GLY A 44 12.43 -0.88 9.34
N GLN A 45 13.25 0.17 9.15
CA GLN A 45 13.38 0.87 7.87
C GLN A 45 13.80 -0.04 6.71
N GLU A 46 14.79 -0.92 6.91
CA GLU A 46 15.25 -1.83 5.85
C GLU A 46 14.12 -2.77 5.38
N LYS A 47 13.34 -3.29 6.33
CA LYS A 47 12.18 -4.13 6.00
C LYS A 47 11.10 -3.32 5.28
N LEU A 48 10.85 -2.09 5.75
CA LEU A 48 9.91 -1.17 5.13
C LEU A 48 10.29 -0.89 3.67
N ASP A 49 11.56 -0.59 3.38
CA ASP A 49 12.05 -0.28 2.03
C ASP A 49 11.86 -1.46 1.07
N ILE A 50 12.16 -2.70 1.52
CA ILE A 50 11.96 -3.91 0.73
C ILE A 50 10.48 -4.12 0.38
N ILE A 51 9.62 -4.00 1.39
CA ILE A 51 8.18 -4.19 1.23
C ILE A 51 7.57 -3.09 0.37
N HIS A 52 8.00 -1.85 0.57
CA HIS A 52 7.61 -0.68 -0.19
C HIS A 52 7.91 -0.84 -1.68
N ALA A 53 9.14 -1.23 -2.04
CA ALA A 53 9.53 -1.47 -3.42
C ALA A 53 8.69 -2.57 -4.09
N LEU A 54 8.33 -3.62 -3.36
CA LEU A 54 7.41 -4.65 -3.86
C LEU A 54 6.00 -4.09 -4.09
N CYS A 55 5.47 -3.34 -3.12
CA CYS A 55 4.15 -2.73 -3.20
C CYS A 55 4.05 -1.78 -4.40
N GLN A 56 5.09 -0.99 -4.69
CA GLN A 56 5.12 -0.09 -5.84
C GLN A 56 4.94 -0.86 -7.15
N ARG A 57 5.71 -1.94 -7.35
CA ARG A 57 5.58 -2.80 -8.53
C ARG A 57 4.20 -3.46 -8.63
N MET A 58 3.57 -3.80 -7.50
CA MET A 58 2.22 -4.37 -7.48
C MET A 58 1.17 -3.35 -7.93
N VAL A 59 1.25 -2.10 -7.45
CA VAL A 59 0.35 -1.01 -7.87
C VAL A 59 0.52 -0.70 -9.36
N GLU A 60 1.77 -0.57 -9.83
CA GLU A 60 2.08 -0.33 -11.24
C GLU A 60 1.50 -1.43 -12.13
N LYS A 61 1.70 -2.70 -11.75
CA LYS A 61 1.16 -3.85 -12.47
C LYS A 61 -0.37 -3.88 -12.51
N ALA A 62 -1.04 -3.44 -11.44
CA ALA A 62 -2.49 -3.40 -11.35
C ALA A 62 -3.11 -2.24 -12.15
N GLY A 63 -2.35 -1.19 -12.48
CA GLY A 63 -2.81 -0.08 -13.30
C GLY A 63 -3.88 0.80 -12.63
N VAL A 64 -3.93 0.82 -11.29
CA VAL A 64 -4.89 1.63 -10.52
C VAL A 64 -4.30 2.98 -10.12
N PRO A 65 -5.10 4.05 -10.00
CA PRO A 65 -4.61 5.37 -9.61
C PRO A 65 -4.42 5.51 -8.08
N MET A 66 -3.58 4.64 -7.50
CA MET A 66 -3.18 4.67 -6.09
C MET A 66 -1.82 5.36 -5.93
N LYS A 67 -1.68 6.19 -4.89
CA LYS A 67 -0.46 6.94 -4.54
C LYS A 67 -0.01 6.63 -3.11
N GLY A 68 1.09 7.22 -2.66
CA GLY A 68 1.47 7.24 -1.24
C GLY A 68 2.41 6.13 -0.78
N LEU A 69 2.89 5.30 -1.70
CA LEU A 69 4.07 4.47 -1.49
C LEU A 69 5.29 5.37 -1.68
#